data_AF-A0A0G1R5G3-F1
#
_entry.id   AF-A0A0G1R5G3-F1
#
_cell.length_a   1.000
_cell.length_b   1.000
_cell.length_c   1.000
_cell.angle_alpha   90.00
_cell.angle_beta   90.00
_cell.angle_gamma   90.00
#
_symmetry.space_group_name_H-M   'P 1'
#
loop_
_entity.id
_entity.type
_entity.pdbx_description
1 polymer ?
#
loop_
_entity_poly.entity_id
_entity_poly.type
_entity_poly.pdbx_seq_one_letter_code
_entity_poly.pdbx_strand_id
1 'polypeptide(L)'
;MNTFAFIDASNLFYGGEKSLGWKIDYQKLFEYLKQKYGVSKVFYFGGVEIHDFSYDYQKDETVPLKELENHLIQLLKNQGKQTERGGAFAFRPASSARSLLPQA
;
A
#
# COMPACT_ATOMS: atom_id res chain seq x y z
N MET A 1 23.61 20.61 -13.34
CA MET A 1 23.61 19.13 -13.43
C MET A 1 22.37 18.66 -12.70
N ASN A 2 21.47 17.91 -13.36
CA ASN A 2 20.20 17.50 -12.75
C ASN A 2 20.36 16.08 -12.21
N THR A 3 20.46 15.94 -10.90
CA THR A 3 20.45 14.63 -10.25
C THR A 3 18.99 14.22 -10.01
N PHE A 4 18.64 13.00 -10.39
CA PHE A 4 17.33 12.40 -10.16
C PHE A 4 17.48 11.20 -9.23
N ALA A 5 16.52 10.98 -8.33
CA ALA A 5 16.47 9.78 -7.51
C ALA A 5 15.24 8.94 -7.87
N PHE A 6 15.43 7.64 -8.00
CA PHE A 6 14.38 6.66 -8.25
C PHE A 6 14.33 5.74 -7.05
N ILE A 7 13.19 5.73 -6.37
CA ILE A 7 13.00 5.07 -5.08
C ILE A 7 11.98 3.95 -5.22
N ASP A 8 12.39 2.74 -4.89
CA ASP A 8 11.53 1.57 -4.79
C ASP A 8 10.94 1.44 -3.37
N ALA A 9 9.63 1.64 -3.25
CA ALA A 9 8.89 1.58 -2.01
C ALA A 9 8.92 0.20 -1.35
N SER A 10 8.85 -0.87 -2.15
CA SER A 10 8.82 -2.24 -1.63
C SER A 10 10.12 -2.55 -0.91
N ASN A 11 11.25 -2.17 -1.50
CA ASN A 11 12.56 -2.39 -0.88
C ASN A 11 12.75 -1.57 0.40
N LEU A 12 12.24 -0.34 0.48
CA LEU A 12 12.24 0.47 1.70
C LEU A 12 11.37 -0.12 2.80
N PHE A 13 10.18 -0.61 2.45
CA PHE A 13 9.21 -1.16 3.40
C PHE A 13 9.70 -2.49 4.00
N TYR A 14 10.17 -3.42 3.17
CA TYR A 14 10.67 -4.70 3.65
C TYR A 14 12.03 -4.55 4.37
N GLY A 15 12.92 -3.67 3.89
CA GLY A 15 14.21 -3.44 4.52
C GLY A 15 14.15 -2.76 5.89
N GLY A 16 13.13 -1.94 6.16
CA GLY A 16 12.96 -1.21 7.41
C GLY A 16 11.94 -1.84 8.36
N GLU A 17 10.66 -1.56 8.11
CA GLU A 17 9.57 -1.75 9.08
C GLU A 17 9.34 -3.23 9.43
N LYS A 18 9.38 -4.13 8.43
CA LYS A 18 9.17 -5.56 8.66
C LYS A 18 10.38 -6.28 9.26
N SER A 19 11.59 -5.79 9.01
CA SER A 19 12.82 -6.52 9.34
C SER A 19 13.52 -6.00 10.60
N LEU A 20 13.44 -4.71 10.88
CA LEU A 20 14.29 -4.02 11.85
C LEU A 20 13.51 -3.16 12.87
N GLY A 21 12.19 -3.09 12.76
CA GLY A 21 11.33 -2.42 13.75
C GLY A 21 11.38 -0.89 13.73
N TRP A 22 11.98 -0.28 12.70
CA TRP A 22 11.99 1.16 12.50
C TRP A 22 11.26 1.54 11.21
N LYS A 23 10.64 2.72 11.19
CA LYS A 23 9.99 3.28 10.01
C LYS A 23 10.84 4.39 9.43
N ILE A 24 10.82 4.51 8.11
CA ILE A 24 11.52 5.59 7.41
C ILE A 24 10.69 6.86 7.53
N ASP A 25 11.37 7.94 7.92
CA ASP A 25 10.87 9.30 7.79
C ASP A 25 11.16 9.78 6.36
N TYR A 26 10.16 9.70 5.50
CA TYR A 26 10.31 10.02 4.07
C TYR A 26 10.66 11.49 3.82
N GLN A 27 10.23 12.40 4.70
CA GLN A 27 10.58 13.83 4.59
C GLN A 27 12.08 14.02 4.84
N LYS A 28 12.62 13.43 5.92
CA LYS A 28 14.06 13.49 6.20
C LYS A 28 14.88 12.80 5.12
N LEU A 29 14.40 11.68 4.57
CA LEU A 29 15.05 11.01 3.45
C LEU A 29 15.13 11.94 2.23
N PHE A 30 14.03 12.61 1.89
CA PHE A 30 13.98 13.55 0.77
C PHE A 30 14.95 14.73 0.97
N GLU A 31 14.96 15.33 2.15
CA GLU A 31 15.87 16.42 2.51
C GLU A 31 17.34 15.98 2.43
N TYR A 32 17.66 14.79 2.95
CA TYR A 32 18.99 14.21 2.88
C TYR A 32 19.47 14.02 1.44
N LEU A 33 18.63 13.43 0.58
CA LEU A 33 18.96 13.20 -0.83
C LEU A 33 19.22 14.52 -1.57
N LYS A 34 18.39 15.54 -1.29
CA LYS A 34 18.55 16.87 -1.85
C LYS A 34 19.85 17.53 -1.41
N GLN A 35 20.16 17.52 -0.11
CA GLN A 35 21.33 18.19 0.45
C GLN A 35 22.64 17.48 0.08
N LYS A 36 22.67 16.14 0.19
CA LYS A 36 23.91 15.37 0.01
C LYS A 36 24.28 15.16 -1.45
N TYR A 37 23.29 14.91 -2.31
CA TYR A 37 23.52 14.51 -3.70
C TYR A 37 22.99 15.52 -4.73
N GLY A 38 22.47 16.66 -4.27
CA GLY A 38 21.91 17.68 -5.15
C GLY A 38 20.69 17.18 -5.94
N VAL A 39 19.91 16.25 -5.36
CA VAL A 39 18.73 15.69 -6.04
C VAL A 39 17.70 16.78 -6.30
N SER A 40 17.35 16.91 -7.58
CA SER A 40 16.41 17.91 -8.10
C SER A 40 14.97 17.40 -8.15
N LYS A 41 14.78 16.09 -8.37
CA LYS A 41 13.48 15.43 -8.41
C LYS A 41 13.61 13.98 -7.97
N VAL A 42 12.62 13.51 -7.21
CA VAL A 42 12.51 12.15 -6.69
C VAL A 42 11.28 11.50 -7.32
N PHE A 43 11.45 10.29 -7.85
CA PHE A 43 10.40 9.43 -8.34
C PHE A 43 10.24 8.26 -7.36
N TYR A 44 9.05 8.12 -6.79
CA TYR A 44 8.73 7.10 -5.80
C TYR A 44 7.77 6.07 -6.40
N PHE A 45 8.21 4.82 -6.48
CA PHE A 45 7.47 3.73 -7.12
C PHE A 45 6.95 2.79 -6.06
N GLY A 46 5.63 2.72 -5.92
CA GLY A 46 4.94 1.80 -5.01
C GLY A 46 3.77 1.11 -5.70
N GLY A 47 3.44 -0.08 -5.20
CA GLY A 47 2.25 -0.81 -5.62
C GLY A 47 1.02 -0.37 -4.82
N VAL A 48 -0.14 -0.34 -5.48
CA VAL A 48 -1.44 -0.13 -4.83
C VAL A 48 -2.44 -1.12 -5.42
N GLU A 49 -3.32 -1.66 -4.57
CA GLU A 49 -4.42 -2.49 -5.01
C GLU A 49 -5.56 -1.59 -5.51
N ILE A 50 -5.89 -1.70 -6.79
CA ILE A 50 -6.85 -0.81 -7.44
C ILE A 50 -8.26 -1.39 -7.56
N HIS A 51 -8.42 -2.70 -7.33
CA HIS A 51 -9.65 -3.45 -7.67
C HIS A 51 -10.09 -3.18 -9.11
N ASP A 52 -11.38 -3.27 -9.42
CA ASP A 52 -11.92 -3.00 -10.77
C ASP A 52 -11.93 -1.49 -11.12
N PHE A 53 -11.08 -0.67 -10.48
CA PHE A 53 -10.91 0.73 -10.83
C PHE A 53 -10.34 0.84 -12.24
N SER A 54 -11.12 1.45 -13.13
CA SER A 54 -10.71 1.67 -14.52
C SER A 54 -9.53 2.63 -14.58
N TYR A 55 -8.36 2.12 -14.93
CA TYR A 55 -7.13 2.89 -15.08
C TYR A 55 -6.30 2.32 -16.23
N ASP A 56 -5.71 3.19 -17.05
CA ASP A 56 -4.91 2.77 -18.21
C ASP A 56 -3.44 3.14 -18.01
N TYR A 57 -2.64 2.14 -17.65
CA TYR A 57 -1.19 2.28 -17.43
C TYR A 57 -0.41 2.79 -18.65
N GLN A 58 -0.98 2.73 -19.86
CA GLN A 58 -0.32 3.23 -21.07
C GLN A 58 -0.64 4.70 -21.35
N LYS A 59 -1.76 5.22 -20.84
CA LYS A 59 -2.19 6.60 -21.06
C LYS A 59 -1.83 7.52 -19.90
N ASP A 60 -1.89 6.99 -18.68
CA ASP A 60 -1.76 7.77 -17.46
C ASP A 60 -0.39 7.58 -16.81
N GLU A 61 0.25 8.67 -16.37
CA GLU A 61 1.58 8.64 -15.75
C GLU A 61 1.60 7.94 -14.37
N THR A 62 0.52 8.06 -13.61
CA THR A 62 0.36 7.43 -12.28
C THR A 62 -1.11 7.27 -11.93
N VAL A 63 -1.41 6.29 -11.07
CA VAL A 63 -2.76 6.06 -10.58
C VAL A 63 -3.24 7.30 -9.82
N PRO A 64 -4.41 7.89 -10.17
CA PRO A 64 -4.92 9.08 -9.50
C PRO A 64 -5.38 8.70 -8.09
N LEU A 65 -4.49 8.84 -7.10
CA LEU A 65 -4.69 8.34 -5.74
C LEU A 65 -5.98 8.84 -5.10
N LYS A 66 -6.40 10.08 -5.40
CA LYS A 66 -7.62 10.64 -4.81
C LYS A 66 -8.90 10.03 -5.38
N GLU A 67 -8.90 9.76 -6.68
CA GLU A 67 -10.04 9.10 -7.35
C GLU A 67 -10.12 7.64 -6.95
N LEU A 68 -8.96 6.98 -6.88
CA LEU A 68 -8.86 5.63 -6.38
C LEU A 68 -9.37 5.54 -4.93
N GLU A 69 -8.90 6.41 -4.02
CA GLU A 69 -9.37 6.46 -2.62
C GLU A 69 -10.90 6.57 -2.55
N ASN A 70 -11.49 7.46 -3.34
CA ASN A 70 -12.94 7.63 -3.39
C ASN A 70 -13.64 6.35 -3.89
N HIS A 71 -13.12 5.71 -4.94
CA HIS A 71 -13.66 4.45 -5.47
C HIS A 71 -13.64 3.34 -4.40
N LEU A 72 -12.52 3.16 -3.71
CA LEU A 72 -12.36 2.17 -2.64
C LEU A 72 -13.32 2.42 -1.48
N ILE A 73 -13.50 3.69 -1.08
CA ILE A 73 -14.47 4.06 -0.04
C ILE A 73 -15.90 3.68 -0.45
N GLN A 74 -16.27 3.85 -1.72
CA GLN A 74 -17.60 3.44 -2.21
C GLN A 74 -17.76 1.92 -2.22
N LEU A 75 -16.73 1.18 -2.62
CA LEU A 75 -16.74 -0.29 -2.55
C LEU A 75 -16.98 -0.78 -1.13
N LEU A 76 -16.26 -0.23 -0.14
CA LEU A 76 -16.42 -0.59 1.28
C LEU A 76 -17.84 -0.30 1.80
N LYS A 77 -18.41 0.85 1.45
CA LYS A 77 -19.79 1.21 1.83
C LYS A 77 -20.83 0.26 1.24
N ASN A 78 -20.62 -0.20 0.00
CA ASN A 78 -21.54 -1.09 -0.68
C ASN A 78 -21.46 -2.52 -0.15
N GLN A 79 -20.26 -2.98 0.23
CA GLN A 79 -20.07 -4.27 0.91
C GLN A 79 -20.73 -4.30 2.29
N GLY A 80 -20.59 -3.23 3.09
CA GLY A 80 -21.26 -3.11 4.39
C GLY A 80 -22.79 -3.20 4.29
N LYS A 81 -23.38 -2.58 3.27
CA LYS A 81 -24.84 -2.63 3.02
C LYS A 81 -25.35 -4.02 2.59
N GLN A 82 -24.53 -4.81 1.90
CA GLN A 82 -24.88 -6.19 1.53
C GLN A 82 -24.87 -7.11 2.76
N THR A 83 -23.91 -6.92 3.67
CA THR A 83 -23.79 -7.68 4.93
C THR A 83 -24.95 -7.38 5.90
N GLU A 84 -25.53 -6.18 5.87
CA GLU A 84 -26.72 -5.84 6.68
C GLU A 84 -28.05 -6.36 6.10
N ARG A 85 -28.11 -6.62 4.78
CA ARG A 85 -29.31 -7.14 4.10
C ARG A 85 -29.34 -8.67 3.99
N GLY A 86 -28.18 -9.34 4.03
CA GLY A 86 -28.05 -10.79 4.12
C GLY A 86 -27.72 -11.21 5.55
N GLY A 87 -28.71 -11.67 6.31
CA GLY A 87 -28.57 -12.02 7.72
C GLY A 87 -27.36 -12.93 8.04
N ALA A 88 -26.72 -12.61 9.17
CA ALA A 88 -25.86 -13.48 9.96
C ALA A 88 -24.73 -14.22 9.23
N PHE A 89 -23.65 -13.50 8.88
CA PHE A 89 -22.31 -14.11 8.92
C PHE A 89 -21.50 -13.48 10.06
N ALA A 90 -21.49 -14.18 11.19
CA ALA A 90 -20.67 -13.85 12.33
C ALA A 90 -19.19 -13.90 11.93
N PHE A 91 -18.48 -12.79 12.11
CA PHE A 91 -17.03 -12.72 12.11
C PHE A 91 -16.50 -13.74 13.13
N ARG A 92 -15.90 -14.85 12.68
CA ARG A 92 -15.12 -15.72 13.57
C ARG A 92 -13.69 -15.17 13.61
N PRO A 93 -13.21 -14.62 14.73
CA PRO A 93 -11.83 -14.16 14.83
C PRO A 93 -10.87 -15.36 14.70
N ALA A 94 -9.75 -15.13 14.02
CA ALA A 94 -8.71 -16.12 13.73
C ALA A 94 -7.88 -16.46 14.98
N SER A 95 -8.49 -17.13 15.96
CA SER A 95 -7.77 -17.72 17.11
C SER A 95 -7.96 -19.24 17.24
N SER A 96 -8.62 -19.91 16.29
CA SER A 96 -8.91 -21.36 16.37
C SER A 96 -8.34 -22.20 15.23
N ALA A 97 -7.13 -21.87 14.76
CA ALA A 97 -6.42 -22.68 13.77
C ALA A 97 -5.01 -23.04 14.23
N ARG A 98 -4.89 -23.84 15.30
CA ARG A 98 -3.70 -24.71 15.52
C ARG A 98 -3.93 -25.79 16.59
N SER A 99 -4.43 -26.95 16.15
CA SER A 99 -3.99 -28.26 16.65
C SER A 99 -4.61 -29.37 15.79
N LEU A 100 -4.13 -29.50 14.57
CA LEU A 100 -4.17 -30.77 13.84
C LEU A 100 -2.72 -31.14 13.52
N LEU A 101 -2.05 -31.75 14.49
CA LEU A 101 -0.90 -32.60 14.20
C LEU A 101 -1.43 -34.04 14.05
N PRO A 102 -1.00 -34.78 13.02
CA PRO A 102 -1.33 -36.20 12.92
C PRO A 102 -0.60 -36.95 14.04
N GLN A 103 -1.32 -37.80 14.77
CA GLN A 103 -0.70 -38.74 15.69
C GLN A 103 0.04 -39.80 14.87
N ALA A 104 1.33 -39.97 15.18
CA ALA A 104 2.15 -41.10 14.77
C ALA A 104 2.13 -42.15 15.88
#